data_AF-A0A0F9PKP5-F1
#
_entry.id   AF-A0A0F9PKP5-F1
#
_cell.length_a   1.000
_cell.length_b   1.000
_cell.length_c   1.000
_cell.angle_alpha   90.00
_cell.angle_beta   90.00
_cell.angle_gamma   90.00
#
_symmetry.space_group_name_H-M   'P 1'
#
loop_
_entity.id
_entity.type
_entity.pdbx_description
1 polymer ?
#
loop_
_entity_poly.entity_id
_entity_poly.type
_entity_poly.pdbx_seq_one_letter_code
_entity_poly.pdbx_strand_id
1 'polypeptide(L)'
;MFYKEENLEINERSETKIYQQLKYFYGRKKNREYIKAIYLHHLLDFFKETHIDIHDVDLVFDRYLQDKVVCEISNSEGVVINFQDEINDIFRVIRENKEELYKDLKG
;
A
#
# COMPACT_ATOMS: atom_id res chain seq x y z
N MET A 1 42.03 13.29 -5.23
CA MET A 1 41.02 13.48 -4.18
C MET A 1 39.69 13.08 -4.77
N PHE A 2 39.13 11.98 -4.28
CA PHE A 2 37.78 11.52 -4.60
C PHE A 2 36.78 12.42 -3.87
N TYR A 3 35.76 12.90 -4.56
CA TYR A 3 34.36 12.55 -4.28
C TYR A 3 33.56 12.72 -5.58
N LYS A 4 32.95 11.62 -6.01
CA LYS A 4 32.03 11.50 -7.13
C LYS A 4 30.75 12.29 -6.80
N GLU A 5 30.53 13.42 -7.45
CA GLU A 5 29.20 14.05 -7.56
C GLU A 5 28.40 13.40 -8.71
N GLU A 6 28.33 12.07 -8.73
CA GLU A 6 27.65 11.27 -9.76
C GLU A 6 26.60 10.30 -9.17
N ASN A 7 25.96 10.64 -8.04
CA ASN A 7 24.89 9.79 -7.47
C ASN A 7 23.75 10.58 -6.81
N LEU A 8 23.23 11.62 -7.47
CA LEU A 8 21.93 12.21 -7.09
C LEU A 8 20.84 12.07 -8.14
N GLU A 9 21.12 11.45 -9.30
CA GLU A 9 20.16 11.35 -10.42
C GLU A 9 19.60 9.93 -10.66
N ILE A 10 19.64 9.04 -9.67
CA ILE A 10 19.12 7.66 -9.86
C ILE A 10 18.25 7.23 -8.68
N ASN A 11 17.09 7.88 -8.50
CA ASN A 11 15.89 7.18 -8.01
C ASN A 11 14.54 7.91 -8.20
N GLU A 12 14.47 8.96 -9.02
CA GLU A 12 13.19 9.59 -9.40
C GLU A 12 12.51 8.89 -10.61
N ARG A 13 12.89 7.64 -10.93
CA ARG A 13 12.21 6.84 -11.96
C ARG A 13 10.90 6.30 -11.41
N SER A 14 9.87 7.14 -11.58
CA SER A 14 8.44 6.89 -11.34
C SER A 14 8.12 6.38 -9.93
N GLU A 15 8.05 7.28 -8.96
CA GLU A 15 7.24 7.02 -7.75
C GLU A 15 5.87 6.50 -8.22
N THR A 16 5.45 5.32 -7.75
CA THR A 16 4.16 4.73 -8.11
C THR A 16 3.03 5.68 -7.70
N LYS A 17 1.87 5.63 -8.37
CA LYS A 17 0.72 6.50 -8.03
C LYS A 17 0.36 6.42 -6.55
N ILE A 18 0.44 5.22 -5.97
CA ILE A 18 0.21 4.99 -4.54
C ILE A 18 1.24 5.72 -3.67
N TYR A 19 2.54 5.70 -4.03
CA TYR A 19 3.59 6.43 -3.31
C TYR A 19 3.30 7.94 -3.28
N GLN A 20 2.92 8.52 -4.42
CA GLN A 20 2.58 9.95 -4.51
C GLN A 20 1.36 10.30 -3.67
N GLN A 21 0.32 9.45 -3.68
CA GLN A 21 -0.86 9.62 -2.84
C GLN A 21 -0.50 9.54 -1.35
N LEU A 22 0.26 8.52 -0.93
CA LEU A 22 0.71 8.35 0.45
C LEU A 22 1.50 9.57 0.93
N LYS A 23 2.45 10.06 0.13
CA LYS A 23 3.25 11.26 0.43
C LYS A 23 2.38 12.50 0.58
N TYR A 24 1.40 12.70 -0.31
CA TYR A 24 0.48 13.84 -0.26
C TYR A 24 -0.44 13.80 0.97
N PHE A 25 -1.09 12.67 1.23
CA PHE A 25 -2.07 12.55 2.33
C PHE A 25 -1.41 12.51 3.70
N TYR A 26 -0.25 11.87 3.82
CA TYR A 26 0.55 11.91 5.04
C TYR A 26 1.08 13.33 5.30
N GLY A 27 1.66 13.99 4.28
CA GLY A 27 2.27 15.30 4.41
C GLY A 27 1.30 16.42 4.78
N ARG A 28 0.06 16.41 4.25
CA ARG A 28 -0.91 17.50 4.50
C ARG A 28 -1.64 17.41 5.82
N LYS A 29 -1.98 16.21 6.30
CA LYS A 29 -2.86 16.05 7.46
C LYS A 29 -2.43 14.97 8.46
N LYS A 30 -1.37 14.20 8.15
CA LYS A 30 -0.97 12.99 8.91
C LYS A 30 -2.16 12.09 9.26
N ASN A 31 -3.23 12.12 8.47
CA ASN A 31 -4.45 11.41 8.79
C ASN A 31 -4.33 9.97 8.27
N ARG A 32 -4.17 9.04 9.22
CA ARG A 32 -4.02 7.60 8.99
C ARG A 32 -5.28 6.97 8.38
N GLU A 33 -6.46 7.56 8.53
CA GLU A 33 -7.70 7.06 7.90
C GLU A 33 -7.63 7.14 6.38
N TYR A 34 -7.08 8.23 5.82
CA TYR A 34 -6.88 8.35 4.38
C TYR A 34 -5.84 7.35 3.87
N ILE A 35 -4.79 7.12 4.66
CA ILE A 35 -3.78 6.09 4.34
C ILE A 35 -4.44 4.71 4.28
N LYS A 36 -5.26 4.38 5.28
CA LYS A 36 -6.02 3.13 5.28
C LYS A 36 -6.96 3.01 4.09
N ALA A 37 -7.68 4.09 3.75
CA ALA A 37 -8.59 4.10 2.60
C ALA A 37 -7.86 3.86 1.27
N ILE A 38 -6.65 4.40 1.10
CA ILE A 38 -5.81 4.16 -0.09
C ILE A 38 -5.46 2.67 -0.18
N TYR A 39 -4.90 2.09 0.89
CA TYR A 39 -4.54 0.67 0.88
C TYR A 39 -5.77 -0.24 0.69
N LEU A 40 -6.89 0.08 1.31
CA LEU A 40 -8.13 -0.67 1.13
C LEU A 40 -8.61 -0.61 -0.32
N HIS A 41 -8.61 0.58 -0.93
CA HIS A 41 -9.01 0.73 -2.33
C HIS A 41 -8.11 -0.09 -3.27
N HIS A 42 -6.80 0.02 -3.11
CA HIS A 42 -5.83 -0.74 -3.90
C HIS A 42 -5.97 -2.25 -3.71
N LEU A 43 -6.25 -2.69 -2.49
CA LEU A 43 -6.47 -4.09 -2.17
C LEU A 43 -7.77 -4.64 -2.79
N LEU A 44 -8.85 -3.86 -2.75
CA LEU A 44 -10.12 -4.23 -3.41
C LEU A 44 -9.99 -4.26 -4.93
N ASP A 45 -9.21 -3.34 -5.52
CA ASP A 45 -8.88 -3.40 -6.94
C ASP A 45 -8.02 -4.64 -7.24
N PHE A 46 -7.09 -5.00 -6.37
CA PHE A 46 -6.31 -6.24 -6.50
C PHE A 46 -7.21 -7.48 -6.45
N PHE A 47 -8.21 -7.53 -5.55
CA PHE A 47 -9.21 -8.61 -5.53
C PHE A 47 -10.02 -8.71 -6.84
N LYS A 48 -10.28 -7.58 -7.52
CA LYS A 48 -10.98 -7.58 -8.81
C LYS A 48 -10.09 -7.96 -9.98
N GLU A 49 -8.85 -7.47 -9.99
CA GLU A 49 -7.86 -7.74 -11.03
C GLU A 49 -7.38 -9.19 -10.99
N THR A 50 -7.26 -9.74 -9.78
CA THR A 50 -6.78 -11.09 -9.59
C THR A 50 -7.96 -12.05 -9.52
N HIS A 51 -8.07 -12.96 -10.49
CA HIS A 51 -8.97 -14.13 -10.43
C HIS A 51 -8.54 -15.14 -9.33
N ILE A 52 -7.83 -14.69 -8.30
CA ILE A 52 -7.45 -15.53 -7.17
C ILE A 52 -8.72 -15.89 -6.41
N ASP A 53 -8.80 -17.15 -5.98
CA ASP A 53 -9.89 -17.58 -5.12
C ASP A 53 -9.81 -16.81 -3.80
N ILE A 54 -10.71 -15.86 -3.64
CA ILE A 54 -10.90 -15.07 -2.43
C ILE A 54 -11.25 -15.93 -1.21
N HIS A 55 -11.60 -17.21 -1.36
CA HIS A 55 -11.64 -18.12 -0.22
C HIS A 55 -10.26 -18.29 0.46
N ASP A 56 -9.17 -18.01 -0.25
CA ASP A 56 -7.82 -17.93 0.26
C ASP A 56 -7.37 -16.45 0.37
N VAL A 57 -8.12 -15.68 1.17
CA VAL A 57 -7.84 -14.27 1.48
C VAL A 57 -6.38 -14.07 1.92
N ASP A 58 -5.82 -15.03 2.65
CA ASP A 58 -4.43 -14.96 3.13
C ASP A 58 -3.43 -15.03 1.97
N LEU A 59 -3.65 -15.90 0.99
CA LEU A 59 -2.83 -15.95 -0.23
C LEU A 59 -2.94 -14.66 -1.06
N VAL A 60 -4.13 -14.04 -1.12
CA VAL A 60 -4.30 -12.74 -1.80
C VAL A 60 -3.48 -11.66 -1.10
N PHE A 61 -3.47 -11.64 0.24
CA PHE A 61 -2.70 -10.67 1.01
C PHE A 61 -1.19 -10.86 0.86
N ASP A 62 -0.71 -12.10 0.92
CA ASP A 62 0.71 -12.38 0.74
C ASP A 62 1.18 -11.91 -0.65
N ARG A 63 0.38 -12.14 -1.69
CA ARG A 63 0.68 -11.64 -3.04
C ARG A 63 0.58 -10.13 -3.14
N TYR A 64 -0.42 -9.52 -2.51
CA TYR A 64 -0.57 -8.07 -2.51
C TYR A 64 0.66 -7.38 -1.88
N LEU A 65 1.14 -7.91 -0.74
CA LEU A 65 2.37 -7.45 -0.10
C LEU A 65 3.62 -7.63 -0.97
N GLN A 66 3.72 -8.74 -1.70
CA GLN A 66 4.86 -9.03 -2.56
C GLN A 66 4.89 -8.20 -3.85
N ASP A 67 3.73 -7.96 -4.48
CA ASP A 67 3.66 -7.40 -5.83
C ASP A 67 3.45 -5.89 -5.89
N LYS A 68 2.67 -5.30 -4.96
CA LYS A 68 2.13 -3.93 -5.17
C LYS A 68 2.20 -2.98 -3.98
N VAL A 69 2.53 -3.44 -2.77
CA VAL A 69 2.44 -2.57 -1.59
C VAL A 69 3.72 -1.79 -1.34
N VAL A 70 3.60 -0.47 -1.46
CA VAL A 70 4.57 0.46 -0.87
C VAL A 70 4.29 0.52 0.62
N CYS A 71 5.07 -0.18 1.46
CA CYS A 71 4.88 -0.13 2.92
C CYS A 71 5.54 1.09 3.57
N GLU A 72 6.46 1.75 2.86
CA GLU A 72 7.30 2.81 3.41
C GLU A 72 7.40 4.00 2.44
N ILE A 73 7.36 5.20 3.00
CA ILE A 73 7.65 6.44 2.27
C ILE A 73 8.70 7.26 3.02
N SER A 74 9.42 8.10 2.29
CA SER A 74 10.29 9.12 2.92
C SER A 74 9.61 10.49 2.86
N ASN A 75 9.60 11.22 3.99
CA ASN A 75 9.15 12.61 4.01
C ASN A 75 10.23 13.58 3.49
N SER A 76 9.91 14.87 3.42
CA SER A 76 10.83 15.92 2.96
C SER A 76 12.06 16.13 3.86
N GLU A 77 12.05 15.58 5.07
CA GLU A 77 13.16 15.64 6.03
C GLU A 77 14.03 14.37 5.98
N GLY A 78 13.71 13.42 5.08
CA GLY A 78 14.40 12.13 4.98
C GLY A 78 13.97 11.11 6.05
N VAL A 79 12.91 11.39 6.82
CA VAL A 79 12.36 10.45 7.80
C VAL A 79 11.52 9.41 7.07
N VAL A 80 11.86 8.14 7.31
CA VAL A 80 11.11 6.98 6.82
C VAL A 80 9.87 6.78 7.68
N ILE A 81 8.72 6.69 7.02
CA ILE A 81 7.42 6.42 7.63
C ILE A 81 6.97 5.05 7.15
N ASN A 82 6.73 4.17 8.10
CA ASN A 82 6.27 2.81 7.85
C ASN A 82 4.75 2.72 8.13
N PHE A 83 4.02 2.12 7.19
CA PHE A 83 2.56 1.96 7.22
C PHE A 83 2.10 0.51 7.41
N GLN A 84 3.01 -0.37 7.85
CA GLN A 84 2.72 -1.79 8.05
C GLN A 84 1.59 -2.00 9.05
N ASP A 85 1.48 -1.15 10.09
CA ASP A 85 0.39 -1.21 11.06
C ASP A 85 -0.97 -0.94 10.42
N GLU A 86 -1.06 0.06 9.54
CA GLU A 86 -2.29 0.36 8.79
C GLU A 86 -2.68 -0.79 7.86
N ILE A 87 -1.70 -1.38 7.18
CA ILE A 87 -1.91 -2.51 6.27
C ILE A 87 -2.39 -3.74 7.05
N ASN A 88 -1.72 -4.06 8.18
CA ASN A 88 -2.08 -5.17 9.05
C ASN A 88 -3.50 -5.02 9.62
N ASP A 89 -3.89 -3.79 9.98
CA ASP A 89 -5.24 -3.51 10.48
C ASP A 89 -6.31 -3.78 9.41
N ILE A 90 -6.07 -3.34 8.18
CA ILE A 90 -6.96 -3.63 7.05
C ILE A 90 -7.09 -5.13 6.81
N PHE A 91 -5.98 -5.86 6.82
CA PHE A 91 -5.99 -7.31 6.63
C PHE A 91 -6.74 -8.03 7.74
N ARG A 92 -6.56 -7.60 8.99
CA ARG A 92 -7.32 -8.16 10.12
C ARG A 92 -8.82 -7.98 9.89
N VAL A 93 -9.26 -6.75 9.58
CA VAL A 93 -10.68 -6.45 9.36
C VAL A 93 -11.25 -7.27 8.22
N ILE A 94 -10.53 -7.38 7.10
CA ILE A 94 -11.02 -8.18 5.96
C ILE A 94 -11.05 -9.67 6.29
N ARG A 95 -10.05 -10.20 7.00
CA ARG A 95 -10.01 -11.61 7.40
C ARG A 95 -11.20 -11.96 8.30
N GLU A 96 -11.52 -11.08 9.24
CA GLU A 96 -12.67 -11.22 10.16
C GLU A 96 -14.01 -11.16 9.41
N ASN A 97 -14.08 -10.43 8.30
CA ASN A 97 -15.31 -10.19 7.53
C ASN A 97 -15.29 -10.84 6.13
N LYS A 98 -14.49 -11.89 5.93
CA LYS A 98 -14.23 -12.49 4.61
C LYS A 98 -15.49 -12.98 3.89
N GLU A 99 -16.47 -13.48 4.64
CA GLU A 99 -17.72 -13.98 4.07
C GLU A 99 -18.62 -12.87 3.55
N GLU A 100 -18.62 -11.71 4.23
CA GLU A 100 -19.36 -10.52 3.77
C GLU A 100 -18.66 -9.91 2.55
N LEU A 101 -17.33 -9.77 2.61
CA LEU A 101 -16.54 -9.29 1.48
C LEU A 101 -16.75 -10.15 0.23
N TYR A 102 -16.83 -11.47 0.40
CA TYR A 102 -17.09 -12.39 -0.72
C TYR A 102 -18.44 -12.14 -1.41
N LYS A 103 -19.50 -11.89 -0.62
CA LYS A 103 -20.82 -11.58 -1.16
C LYS A 103 -20.79 -10.26 -1.93
N ASP A 104 -20.20 -9.22 -1.33
CA ASP A 104 -20.11 -7.90 -1.95
C ASP A 104 -19.29 -7.88 -3.25
N LEU A 105 -18.24 -8.71 -3.34
CA LEU A 105 -17.42 -8.80 -4.55
C LEU A 105 -18.03 -9.63 -5.68
N LYS A 106 -18.95 -10.56 -5.38
CA LYS A 106 -19.65 -11.35 -6.41
C LYS A 106 -20.96 -10.73 -6.91
N GLY A 107 -21.53 -9.77 -6.19
CA GLY A 107 -22.80 -9.12 -6.53
C GLY A 107 -23.98 -10.06 -6.31
#